data_AF-A0A7C2VUD2-F1
#
_entry.id   AF-A0A7C2VUD2-F1
#
_cell.length_a   1.000
_cell.length_b   1.000
_cell.length_c   1.000
_cell.angle_alpha   90.00
_cell.angle_beta   90.00
_cell.angle_gamma   90.00
#
_symmetry.space_group_name_H-M   'P 1'
#
loop_
_entity.id
_entity.type
_entity.pdbx_description
1 polymer ?
#
loop_
_entity_poly.entity_id
_entity_poly.type
_entity_poly.pdbx_seq_one_letter_code
_entity_poly.pdbx_strand_id
1 'polypeptide(L)'
;MDRKTRIYVIFPSSGLDHRGAWKQEEIRRKVMSNERMLEEIERRCENVEFVGRINLIDEDRLDRISRSHYGMTEEERLFRAETHRIAQQRRRAAIEEVRNSLHELDGILIFGPPWGELIDTGLPVIAVFPMWGMWMSGFNPKAYREKGILIGYLPVVRDASESVFSARLDDLAGKIRLIQALSRMKGMKALVVTDRPVLGEFEPTPLQVRGDRKRYEEIYLRNLRETFGMELVAIPQREMVERMKKADEEKARRVARKWIDESAGIR
;
A
#
# COMPACT_ATOMS: atom_id res chain seq x y z
N MET A 1 0.36 -20.73 4.08
CA MET A 1 -0.65 -20.15 3.18
C MET A 1 -0.27 -18.71 2.98
N ASP A 2 -0.07 -18.27 1.74
CA ASP A 2 0.28 -16.87 1.44
C ASP A 2 -0.94 -16.00 1.76
N ARG A 3 -0.85 -15.21 2.85
CA ARG A 3 -1.94 -14.31 3.26
C ARG A 3 -2.01 -13.19 2.22
N LYS A 4 -3.19 -12.94 1.66
CA LYS A 4 -3.39 -11.78 0.76
C LYS A 4 -3.07 -10.49 1.52
N THR A 5 -2.40 -9.56 0.85
CA THR A 5 -2.14 -8.23 1.40
C THR A 5 -3.45 -7.45 1.41
N ARG A 6 -3.91 -7.00 2.58
CA ARG A 6 -5.19 -6.29 2.74
C ARG A 6 -4.96 -4.79 2.77
N ILE A 7 -5.51 -4.07 1.78
CA ILE A 7 -5.38 -2.63 1.64
C ILE A 7 -6.75 -1.99 1.82
N TYR A 8 -6.85 -1.04 2.76
CA TYR A 8 -8.09 -0.30 2.98
C TYR A 8 -8.20 0.87 2.00
N VAL A 9 -9.31 0.96 1.26
CA VAL A 9 -9.49 1.92 0.16
C VAL A 9 -10.50 3.00 0.50
N ILE A 10 -10.07 4.27 0.42
CA ILE A 10 -10.92 5.42 0.75
C ILE A 10 -11.02 6.34 -0.45
N PHE A 11 -12.25 6.74 -0.77
CA PHE A 11 -12.57 7.77 -1.74
C PHE A 11 -13.24 8.96 -1.03
N PRO A 12 -12.47 10.00 -0.65
CA PRO A 12 -13.00 11.17 0.04
C PRO A 12 -13.92 12.05 -0.80
N SER A 13 -13.85 11.94 -2.12
CA SER A 13 -14.64 12.67 -3.09
C SER A 13 -14.81 11.78 -4.33
N SER A 14 -15.78 12.11 -5.17
CA SER A 14 -15.97 11.51 -6.50
C SER A 14 -15.10 12.17 -7.58
N GLY A 15 -14.37 13.23 -7.21
CA GLY A 15 -13.67 14.07 -8.18
C GLY A 15 -14.63 14.89 -9.05
N LEU A 16 -15.91 15.03 -8.71
CA LEU A 16 -16.87 15.82 -9.50
C LEU A 16 -17.23 17.15 -8.83
N ASP A 17 -16.43 17.59 -7.86
CA ASP A 17 -16.68 18.78 -7.05
C ASP A 17 -16.76 20.08 -7.88
N HIS A 18 -16.17 20.09 -9.08
CA HIS A 18 -16.27 21.18 -10.05
C HIS A 18 -16.55 20.66 -11.46
N ARG A 19 -17.82 20.60 -11.87
CA ARG A 19 -18.22 20.12 -13.20
C ARG A 19 -17.85 21.03 -14.38
N GLY A 20 -17.41 22.25 -14.08
CA GLY A 20 -17.18 23.28 -15.11
C GLY A 20 -18.43 23.48 -15.98
N ALA A 21 -18.22 23.60 -17.29
CA ALA A 21 -19.30 23.72 -18.27
C ALA A 21 -19.73 22.39 -18.92
N TRP A 22 -19.26 21.24 -18.40
CA TRP A 22 -19.50 19.94 -19.05
C TRP A 22 -20.93 19.44 -18.81
N LYS A 23 -21.54 18.90 -19.86
CA LYS A 23 -22.82 18.20 -19.74
C LYS A 23 -22.64 16.86 -19.02
N GLN A 24 -23.70 16.36 -18.39
CA GLN A 24 -23.67 15.10 -17.63
C GLN A 24 -23.23 13.90 -18.49
N GLU A 25 -23.67 13.86 -19.76
CA GLU A 25 -23.23 12.84 -20.73
C GLU A 25 -21.73 12.91 -21.03
N GLU A 26 -21.16 14.11 -21.09
CA GLU A 26 -19.72 14.27 -21.31
C GLU A 26 -18.91 13.85 -20.10
N ILE A 27 -19.40 14.15 -18.89
CA ILE A 27 -18.79 13.70 -17.64
C ILE A 27 -18.77 12.17 -17.59
N ARG A 28 -19.91 11.51 -17.82
CA ARG A 28 -19.99 10.03 -17.85
C ARG A 28 -19.05 9.40 -18.89
N ARG A 29 -18.79 10.09 -20.00
CA ARG A 29 -17.89 9.60 -21.06
C ARG A 29 -16.41 9.85 -20.74
N LYS A 30 -16.07 11.01 -20.16
CA LYS A 30 -14.69 11.50 -20.03
C LYS A 30 -14.08 11.26 -18.64
N VAL A 31 -14.92 11.21 -17.61
CA VAL A 31 -14.50 11.02 -16.22
C VAL A 31 -14.65 9.55 -15.85
N MET A 32 -13.62 9.02 -15.22
CA MET A 32 -13.55 7.67 -14.71
C MET A 32 -14.14 7.63 -13.30
N SER A 33 -15.02 6.67 -13.04
CA SER A 33 -15.58 6.47 -11.70
C SER A 33 -14.55 5.87 -10.74
N ASN A 34 -14.81 6.00 -9.44
CA ASN A 34 -14.00 5.40 -8.39
C ASN A 34 -13.88 3.89 -8.55
N GLU A 35 -14.98 3.22 -8.91
CA GLU A 35 -15.00 1.77 -9.16
C GLU A 35 -14.10 1.40 -10.33
N ARG A 36 -14.19 2.13 -11.45
CA ARG A 36 -13.36 1.86 -12.62
C ARG A 36 -11.89 2.12 -12.36
N MET A 37 -11.55 3.15 -11.58
CA MET A 37 -10.17 3.37 -11.13
C MET A 37 -9.65 2.20 -10.32
N LEU A 38 -10.45 1.71 -9.37
CA LEU A 38 -10.06 0.59 -8.52
C LEU A 38 -9.93 -0.71 -9.32
N GLU A 39 -10.85 -1.01 -10.24
CA GLU A 39 -10.79 -2.19 -11.11
C GLU A 39 -9.51 -2.23 -11.96
N GLU A 40 -9.09 -1.10 -12.51
CA GLU A 40 -7.85 -1.00 -13.30
C GLU A 40 -6.60 -1.27 -12.45
N ILE A 41 -6.60 -0.81 -11.19
CA ILE A 41 -5.52 -1.08 -10.23
C ILE A 41 -5.56 -2.54 -9.78
N GLU A 42 -6.74 -3.08 -9.46
CA GLU A 42 -6.95 -4.48 -9.06
C GLU A 42 -6.40 -5.45 -10.10
N ARG A 43 -6.66 -5.21 -11.40
CA ARG A 43 -6.13 -6.06 -12.49
C ARG A 43 -4.61 -6.08 -12.58
N ARG A 44 -3.92 -5.08 -12.01
CA ARG A 44 -2.46 -4.94 -12.03
C ARG A 44 -1.80 -5.42 -10.73
N CYS A 45 -2.60 -5.85 -9.76
CA CYS A 45 -2.15 -6.28 -8.44
C CYS A 45 -2.52 -7.75 -8.21
N GLU A 46 -1.51 -8.60 -8.06
CA GLU A 46 -1.71 -10.01 -7.70
C GLU A 46 -1.66 -10.18 -6.18
N ASN A 47 -2.51 -11.05 -5.62
CA ASN A 47 -2.53 -11.38 -4.18
C ASN A 47 -2.77 -10.17 -3.25
N VAL A 48 -3.51 -9.17 -3.74
CA VAL A 48 -4.01 -8.04 -2.94
C VAL A 48 -5.53 -8.17 -2.76
N GLU A 49 -6.01 -7.83 -1.58
CA GLU A 49 -7.43 -7.69 -1.27
C GLU A 49 -7.70 -6.23 -0.89
N PHE A 50 -8.53 -5.55 -1.70
CA PHE A 50 -8.94 -4.17 -1.43
C PHE A 50 -10.24 -4.17 -0.63
N VAL A 51 -10.18 -3.69 0.60
CA VAL A 51 -11.29 -3.67 1.57
C VAL A 51 -11.73 -2.24 1.89
N GLY A 52 -12.88 -2.10 2.55
CA GLY A 52 -13.29 -0.81 3.10
C GLY A 52 -13.63 0.27 2.07
N ARG A 53 -14.07 -0.12 0.86
CA ARG A 53 -14.39 0.72 -0.32
C ARG A 53 -15.39 1.85 -0.01
N ILE A 54 -14.96 2.86 0.72
CA ILE A 54 -15.82 3.92 1.24
C ILE A 54 -15.79 5.12 0.30
N ASN A 55 -16.95 5.37 -0.32
CA ASN A 55 -17.26 6.63 -0.99
C ASN A 55 -17.88 7.60 0.04
N LEU A 56 -17.13 8.64 0.44
CA LEU A 56 -17.61 9.58 1.47
C LEU A 56 -18.70 10.51 0.97
N ILE A 57 -18.71 10.79 -0.33
CA ILE A 57 -19.70 11.66 -0.94
C ILE A 57 -20.51 10.87 -1.95
N ASP A 58 -21.82 11.03 -1.84
CA ASP A 58 -22.80 10.50 -2.78
C ASP A 58 -22.88 11.42 -4.00
N GLU A 59 -22.48 10.91 -5.18
CA GLU A 59 -22.44 11.66 -6.43
C GLU A 59 -23.79 12.30 -6.75
N ASP A 60 -24.88 11.56 -6.56
CA ASP A 60 -26.23 12.01 -6.85
C ASP A 60 -26.65 13.21 -5.97
N ARG A 61 -26.03 13.35 -4.79
CA ARG A 61 -26.26 14.50 -3.91
C ARG A 61 -25.45 15.72 -4.36
N LEU A 62 -24.18 15.58 -4.74
CA LEU A 62 -23.40 16.72 -5.24
C LEU A 62 -23.94 17.28 -6.55
N ASP A 63 -24.51 16.42 -7.41
CA ASP A 63 -25.16 16.82 -8.67
C ASP A 63 -26.21 17.91 -8.47
N ARG A 64 -26.92 17.86 -7.35
CA ARG A 64 -27.99 18.81 -7.00
C ARG A 64 -27.45 20.13 -6.43
N ILE A 65 -26.18 20.20 -6.04
CA ILE A 65 -25.55 21.36 -5.37
C ILE A 65 -24.62 22.14 -6.35
N SER A 66 -24.44 21.66 -7.58
CA SER A 66 -23.47 22.17 -8.58
C SER A 66 -23.67 23.64 -9.03
N ARG A 67 -24.67 24.37 -8.52
CA ARG A 67 -24.93 25.79 -8.84
C ARG A 67 -24.52 26.78 -7.74
N SER A 68 -23.80 26.33 -6.71
CA SER A 68 -23.45 27.12 -5.52
C SER A 68 -22.79 28.49 -5.77
N HIS A 69 -22.19 28.71 -6.94
CA HIS A 69 -21.56 29.97 -7.34
C HIS A 69 -22.56 31.04 -7.84
N TYR A 70 -23.83 30.71 -8.05
CA TYR A 70 -24.88 31.61 -8.58
C TYR A 70 -25.95 32.00 -7.54
N GLY A 71 -25.68 31.75 -6.25
CA GLY A 71 -26.66 31.86 -5.17
C GLY A 71 -27.28 30.49 -4.85
N MET A 72 -27.50 30.22 -3.55
CA MET A 72 -28.11 28.99 -3.07
C MET A 72 -29.44 29.29 -2.40
N THR A 73 -30.46 28.49 -2.70
CA THR A 73 -31.73 28.52 -1.95
C THR A 73 -31.50 28.01 -0.51
N GLU A 74 -32.45 28.31 0.40
CA GLU A 74 -32.45 27.77 1.77
C GLU A 74 -32.39 26.23 1.77
N GLU A 75 -33.15 25.60 0.86
CA GLU A 75 -33.21 24.14 0.69
C GLU A 75 -31.87 23.55 0.23
N GLU A 76 -31.20 24.19 -0.74
CA GLU A 76 -29.87 23.76 -1.19
C GLU A 76 -28.82 23.89 -0.08
N ARG A 77 -28.94 24.94 0.76
CA ARG A 77 -28.06 25.14 1.92
C ARG A 77 -28.23 24.03 2.96
N LEU A 78 -29.48 23.70 3.31
CA LEU A 78 -29.80 22.61 4.24
C LEU A 78 -29.34 21.26 3.70
N PHE A 79 -29.57 20.99 2.41
CA PHE A 79 -29.16 19.77 1.75
C PHE A 79 -27.62 19.61 1.68
N ARG A 80 -26.90 20.72 1.46
CA ARG A 80 -25.43 20.74 1.54
C ARG A 80 -24.93 20.47 2.97
N ALA A 81 -25.54 21.08 3.97
CA ALA A 81 -25.19 20.84 5.37
C ALA A 81 -25.42 19.37 5.75
N GLU A 82 -26.53 18.78 5.30
CA GLU A 82 -26.81 17.35 5.49
C GLU A 82 -25.75 16.48 4.79
N THR A 83 -25.40 16.80 3.55
CA THR A 83 -24.37 16.08 2.78
C THR A 83 -23.02 16.10 3.50
N HIS A 84 -22.60 17.26 4.02
CA HIS A 84 -21.38 17.36 4.84
C HIS A 84 -21.48 16.55 6.14
N ARG A 85 -22.64 16.55 6.81
CA ARG A 85 -22.85 15.74 8.03
C ARG A 85 -22.69 14.25 7.75
N ILE A 86 -23.28 13.75 6.65
CA ILE A 86 -23.17 12.36 6.22
C ILE A 86 -21.71 12.02 5.90
N ALA A 87 -21.01 12.87 5.15
CA ALA A 87 -19.60 12.67 4.82
C ALA A 87 -18.72 12.59 6.08
N GLN A 88 -18.98 13.44 7.10
CA GLN A 88 -18.28 13.39 8.39
C GLN A 88 -18.58 12.11 9.17
N GLN A 89 -19.82 11.63 9.14
CA GLN A 89 -20.18 10.35 9.77
C GLN A 89 -19.46 9.18 9.10
N ARG A 90 -19.45 9.13 7.75
CA ARG A 90 -18.73 8.11 7.00
C ARG A 90 -17.22 8.18 7.24
N ARG A 91 -16.64 9.39 7.33
CA ARG A 91 -15.22 9.58 7.67
C ARG A 91 -14.89 8.99 9.04
N ARG A 92 -15.71 9.27 10.06
CA ARG A 92 -15.51 8.72 11.41
C ARG A 92 -15.60 7.20 11.41
N ALA A 93 -16.61 6.64 10.76
CA ALA A 93 -16.79 5.20 10.64
C ALA A 93 -15.58 4.53 9.95
N ALA A 94 -15.06 5.13 8.87
CA ALA A 94 -13.85 4.64 8.18
C ALA A 94 -12.62 4.62 9.11
N ILE A 95 -12.41 5.69 9.88
CA ILE A 95 -11.31 5.77 10.84
C ILE A 95 -11.45 4.70 11.92
N GLU A 96 -12.66 4.50 12.46
CA GLU A 96 -12.94 3.47 13.47
C GLU A 96 -12.71 2.07 12.91
N GLU A 97 -13.16 1.79 11.69
CA GLU A 97 -12.95 0.49 11.03
C GLU A 97 -11.45 0.20 10.85
N VAL A 98 -10.68 1.16 10.32
CA VAL A 98 -9.22 1.02 10.17
C VAL A 98 -8.55 0.75 11.52
N ARG A 99 -8.94 1.49 12.58
CA ARG A 99 -8.39 1.30 13.92
C ARG A 99 -8.72 -0.06 14.52
N ASN A 100 -9.94 -0.56 14.29
CA ASN A 100 -10.35 -1.87 14.78
C ASN A 100 -9.68 -3.02 14.03
N SER A 101 -9.23 -2.79 12.80
CA SER A 101 -8.62 -3.80 11.92
C SER A 101 -7.10 -3.64 11.71
N LEU A 102 -6.39 -2.87 12.55
CA LEU A 102 -4.95 -2.60 12.39
C LEU A 102 -4.06 -3.84 12.26
N HIS A 103 -4.42 -4.93 12.95
CA HIS A 103 -3.66 -6.18 12.92
C HIS A 103 -3.92 -7.00 11.65
N GLU A 104 -5.01 -6.70 10.94
CA GLU A 104 -5.40 -7.38 9.72
C GLU A 104 -5.03 -6.61 8.45
N LEU A 105 -4.91 -5.29 8.53
CA LEU A 105 -4.58 -4.40 7.43
C LEU A 105 -3.06 -4.28 7.24
N ASP A 106 -2.63 -4.19 5.98
CA ASP A 106 -1.22 -4.00 5.61
C ASP A 106 -0.93 -2.59 5.09
N GLY A 107 -1.96 -1.85 4.68
CA GLY A 107 -1.81 -0.48 4.19
C GLY A 107 -3.13 0.21 3.86
N ILE A 108 -3.02 1.48 3.49
CA ILE A 108 -4.15 2.36 3.16
C ILE A 108 -3.90 2.97 1.78
N LEU A 109 -4.91 2.91 0.92
CA LEU A 109 -4.96 3.61 -0.36
C LEU A 109 -6.06 4.67 -0.29
N ILE A 110 -5.69 5.94 -0.30
CA ILE A 110 -6.65 7.05 -0.23
C ILE A 110 -6.57 7.91 -1.48
N PHE A 111 -7.70 8.08 -2.17
CA PHE A 111 -7.81 8.92 -3.36
C PHE A 111 -8.03 10.39 -2.97
N GLY A 112 -7.04 10.98 -2.31
CA GLY A 112 -7.14 12.33 -1.78
C GLY A 112 -6.10 12.57 -0.69
N PRO A 113 -6.16 13.72 0.00
CA PRO A 113 -5.24 14.01 1.07
C PRO A 113 -5.49 13.06 2.25
N PRO A 114 -4.46 12.36 2.77
CA PRO A 114 -4.58 11.50 3.93
C PRO A 114 -4.98 12.30 5.18
N TRP A 115 -5.84 11.70 6.00
CA TRP A 115 -6.25 12.29 7.28
C TRP A 115 -5.19 12.02 8.35
N GLY A 116 -5.00 12.96 9.27
CA GLY A 116 -4.05 12.80 10.38
C GLY A 116 -4.31 11.51 11.15
N GLU A 117 -5.59 11.21 11.40
CA GLU A 117 -6.02 10.01 12.12
C GLU A 117 -5.65 8.70 11.43
N LEU A 118 -5.56 8.68 10.09
CA LEU A 118 -5.11 7.53 9.32
C LEU A 118 -3.59 7.43 9.32
N ILE A 119 -2.89 8.55 9.24
CA ILE A 119 -1.43 8.61 9.31
C ILE A 119 -0.93 8.11 10.68
N ASP A 120 -1.62 8.52 11.75
CA ASP A 120 -1.27 8.17 13.12
C ASP A 120 -1.48 6.68 13.44
N THR A 121 -2.10 5.90 12.53
CA THR A 121 -2.18 4.45 12.65
C THR A 121 -0.84 3.74 12.45
N GLY A 122 0.12 4.40 11.80
CA GLY A 122 1.41 3.82 11.41
C GLY A 122 1.34 2.83 10.24
N LEU A 123 0.17 2.61 9.65
CA LEU A 123 0.05 1.81 8.42
C LEU A 123 0.70 2.55 7.24
N PRO A 124 1.36 1.83 6.31
CA PRO A 124 1.79 2.41 5.05
C PRO A 124 0.63 3.07 4.29
N VAL A 125 0.79 4.31 3.87
CA VAL A 125 -0.24 5.08 3.17
C VAL A 125 0.20 5.45 1.76
N ILE A 126 -0.67 5.20 0.78
CA ILE A 126 -0.57 5.74 -0.57
C ILE A 126 -1.68 6.78 -0.75
N ALA A 127 -1.29 8.04 -0.96
CA ALA A 127 -2.18 9.13 -1.30
C ALA A 127 -2.20 9.34 -2.82
N VAL A 128 -3.37 9.24 -3.45
CA VAL A 128 -3.53 9.40 -4.90
C VAL A 128 -4.00 10.81 -5.24
N PHE A 129 -3.29 11.45 -6.16
CA PHE A 129 -3.49 12.81 -6.65
C PHE A 129 -3.69 12.80 -8.18
N PRO A 130 -4.41 13.73 -8.84
CA PRO A 130 -5.54 14.52 -8.39
C PRO A 130 -6.87 13.89 -8.83
N MET A 131 -7.86 13.96 -7.94
CA MET A 131 -9.26 13.86 -8.34
C MET A 131 -9.71 15.20 -8.95
N TRP A 132 -10.59 15.17 -9.95
CA TRP A 132 -11.06 16.38 -10.62
C TRP A 132 -11.78 17.31 -9.63
N GLY A 133 -11.62 18.63 -9.81
CA GLY A 133 -12.15 19.62 -8.87
C GLY A 133 -11.43 19.71 -7.51
N MET A 134 -10.56 18.77 -7.11
CA MET A 134 -9.64 19.00 -6.01
C MET A 134 -8.50 19.91 -6.50
N TRP A 135 -8.64 21.22 -6.30
CA TRP A 135 -7.46 22.07 -6.15
C TRP A 135 -6.52 21.43 -5.11
N MET A 136 -5.20 21.63 -5.20
CA MET A 136 -4.18 21.07 -4.29
C MET A 136 -4.40 21.31 -2.78
N SER A 137 -5.49 21.98 -2.40
CA SER A 137 -5.98 22.16 -1.05
C SER A 137 -5.96 20.83 -0.27
N GLY A 138 -5.16 20.82 0.80
CA GLY A 138 -5.04 19.68 1.71
C GLY A 138 -3.88 18.73 1.43
N PHE A 139 -3.26 18.75 0.24
CA PHE A 139 -2.05 17.97 -0.03
C PHE A 139 -0.82 18.69 0.51
N ASN A 140 0.01 17.99 1.29
CA ASN A 140 1.29 18.52 1.79
C ASN A 140 2.45 17.55 1.45
N PRO A 141 3.00 17.61 0.22
CA PRO A 141 4.02 16.67 -0.23
C PRO A 141 5.28 16.64 0.65
N LYS A 142 5.64 17.78 1.25
CA LYS A 142 6.79 17.88 2.15
C LYS A 142 6.55 17.06 3.43
N ALA A 143 5.42 17.30 4.10
CA ALA A 143 5.05 16.54 5.30
C ALA A 143 4.85 15.05 5.00
N TYR A 144 4.33 14.72 3.81
CA TYR A 144 4.12 13.33 3.40
C TYR A 144 5.43 12.56 3.25
N ARG A 145 6.45 13.19 2.66
CA ARG A 145 7.78 12.59 2.55
C ARG A 145 8.40 12.29 3.92
N GLU A 146 8.29 13.23 4.86
CA GLU A 146 8.82 13.06 6.22
C GLU A 146 8.09 11.94 6.99
N LYS A 147 6.83 11.67 6.64
CA LYS A 147 6.01 10.60 7.23
C LYS A 147 5.99 9.30 6.41
N GLY A 148 6.82 9.17 5.37
CA GLY A 148 6.88 7.97 4.54
C GLY A 148 5.62 7.67 3.72
N ILE A 149 4.77 8.67 3.48
CA ILE A 149 3.55 8.55 2.68
C ILE A 149 3.92 8.63 1.21
N LEU A 150 3.49 7.64 0.42
CA LEU A 150 3.73 7.60 -1.02
C LEU A 150 2.66 8.38 -1.76
N ILE A 151 3.06 9.15 -2.77
CA ILE A 151 2.12 9.92 -3.61
C ILE A 151 2.04 9.25 -4.98
N GLY A 152 0.84 8.77 -5.33
CA GLY A 152 0.54 8.27 -6.67
C GLY A 152 -0.20 9.32 -7.50
N TYR A 153 -0.01 9.30 -8.82
CA TYR A 153 -0.63 10.28 -9.71
C TYR A 153 -1.62 9.60 -10.65
N LEU A 154 -2.93 9.77 -10.44
CA LEU A 154 -3.98 9.24 -11.31
C LEU A 154 -5.10 10.28 -11.50
N PRO A 155 -5.19 10.92 -12.69
CA PRO A 155 -6.28 11.84 -12.98
C PRO A 155 -7.57 11.06 -13.27
N VAL A 156 -8.71 11.61 -12.84
CA VAL A 156 -10.02 11.01 -13.17
C VAL A 156 -10.44 11.24 -14.62
N VAL A 157 -9.88 12.25 -15.29
CA VAL A 157 -9.94 12.35 -16.76
C VAL A 157 -8.68 11.73 -17.31
N ARG A 158 -8.83 10.73 -18.18
CA ARG A 158 -7.71 10.01 -18.78
C ARG A 158 -6.76 10.99 -19.47
N ASP A 159 -5.46 10.73 -19.36
CA ASP A 159 -4.48 11.43 -20.17
C ASP A 159 -4.81 11.23 -21.67
N ALA A 160 -4.47 12.22 -22.50
CA ALA A 160 -4.65 12.11 -23.95
C ALA A 160 -3.87 10.92 -24.55
N SER A 161 -2.76 10.55 -23.91
CA SER A 161 -1.99 9.36 -24.25
C SER A 161 -2.37 8.19 -23.34
N GLU A 162 -2.84 7.10 -23.94
CA GLU A 162 -3.15 5.86 -23.24
C GLU A 162 -1.92 5.27 -22.54
N SER A 163 -0.72 5.39 -23.14
CA SER A 163 0.52 4.88 -22.53
C SER A 163 0.90 5.64 -21.27
N VAL A 164 0.69 6.97 -21.24
CA VAL A 164 0.92 7.80 -20.05
C VAL A 164 -0.07 7.42 -18.96
N PHE A 165 -1.34 7.26 -19.31
CA PHE A 165 -2.38 6.86 -18.36
C PHE A 165 -2.12 5.44 -17.79
N SER A 166 -1.71 4.48 -18.62
CA SER A 166 -1.34 3.14 -18.15
C SER A 166 -0.12 3.18 -17.24
N ALA A 167 0.92 3.94 -17.58
CA ALA A 167 2.11 4.06 -16.74
C ALA A 167 1.82 4.62 -15.33
N ARG A 168 0.81 5.50 -15.21
CA ARG A 168 0.31 5.99 -13.91
C ARG A 168 -0.35 4.90 -13.07
N LEU A 169 -1.13 4.03 -13.70
CA LEU A 169 -1.73 2.86 -13.05
C LEU A 169 -0.65 1.86 -12.63
N ASP A 170 0.36 1.65 -13.47
CA ASP A 170 1.47 0.75 -13.19
C ASP A 170 2.35 1.27 -12.03
N ASP A 171 2.52 2.60 -11.93
CA ASP A 171 3.16 3.28 -10.80
C ASP A 171 2.41 3.06 -9.49
N LEU A 172 1.08 3.20 -9.48
CA LEU A 172 0.24 2.87 -8.32
C LEU A 172 0.37 1.40 -7.92
N ALA A 173 0.31 0.48 -8.90
CA ALA A 173 0.50 -0.94 -8.66
C ALA A 173 1.91 -1.23 -8.09
N GLY A 174 2.93 -0.50 -8.55
CA GLY A 174 4.30 -0.59 -8.00
C GLY A 174 4.38 -0.17 -6.53
N LYS A 175 3.70 0.91 -6.16
CA LYS A 175 3.61 1.34 -4.76
C LYS A 175 2.87 0.34 -3.88
N ILE A 176 1.81 -0.27 -4.41
CA ILE A 176 1.09 -1.36 -3.73
C ILE A 176 1.99 -2.58 -3.54
N ARG A 177 2.78 -2.96 -4.55
CA ARG A 177 3.78 -4.05 -4.44
C ARG A 177 4.80 -3.80 -3.34
N LEU A 178 5.18 -2.54 -3.08
CA LEU A 178 6.05 -2.20 -1.94
C LEU A 178 5.36 -2.52 -0.61
N ILE A 179 4.08 -2.19 -0.45
CA ILE A 179 3.30 -2.58 0.74
C ILE A 179 3.23 -4.11 0.88
N GLN A 180 3.02 -4.83 -0.23
CA GLN A 180 3.02 -6.31 -0.21
C GLN A 180 4.36 -6.89 0.24
N ALA A 181 5.48 -6.31 -0.22
CA ALA A 181 6.81 -6.74 0.21
C ALA A 181 6.98 -6.54 1.72
N LEU A 182 6.58 -5.39 2.26
CA LEU A 182 6.63 -5.11 3.70
C LEU A 182 5.74 -6.07 4.50
N SER A 183 4.54 -6.36 4.02
CA SER A 183 3.61 -7.32 4.63
C SER A 183 4.24 -8.72 4.71
N ARG A 184 4.88 -9.18 3.64
CA ARG A 184 5.56 -10.49 3.58
C ARG A 184 6.80 -10.58 4.46
N MET A 185 7.49 -9.47 4.70
CA MET A 185 8.62 -9.42 5.63
C MET A 185 8.19 -9.65 7.09
N LYS A 186 6.95 -9.27 7.44
CA LYS A 186 6.42 -9.42 8.80
C LYS A 186 6.29 -10.91 9.17
N GLY A 187 7.02 -11.32 10.19
CA GLY A 187 7.09 -12.72 10.63
C GLY A 187 8.03 -13.59 9.81
N MET A 188 8.74 -13.03 8.82
CA MET A 188 9.72 -13.77 8.04
C MET A 188 10.95 -14.10 8.90
N LYS A 189 11.41 -15.35 8.80
CA LYS A 189 12.64 -15.83 9.43
C LYS A 189 13.59 -16.31 8.36
N ALA A 190 14.77 -15.71 8.29
CA ALA A 190 15.85 -16.16 7.43
C ALA A 190 16.89 -16.91 8.27
N LEU A 191 17.15 -18.17 7.92
CA LEU A 191 18.21 -18.96 8.55
C LEU A 191 19.57 -18.49 8.03
N VAL A 192 20.48 -18.14 8.92
CA VAL A 192 21.86 -17.75 8.61
C VAL A 192 22.78 -18.82 9.20
N VAL A 193 23.39 -19.63 8.34
CA VAL A 193 24.34 -20.67 8.77
C VAL A 193 25.74 -20.08 8.75
N THR A 194 26.28 -19.75 9.93
CA THR A 194 27.55 -19.03 10.03
C THR A 194 28.21 -19.27 11.39
N ASP A 195 29.54 -19.38 11.40
CA ASP A 195 30.38 -19.29 12.61
C ASP A 195 31.04 -17.90 12.75
N ARG A 196 30.69 -16.98 11.84
CA ARG A 196 31.10 -15.57 11.79
C ARG A 196 29.93 -14.69 12.27
N PRO A 197 30.11 -13.35 12.40
CA PRO A 197 28.99 -12.48 12.73
C PRO A 197 27.82 -12.64 11.74
N VAL A 198 26.60 -12.41 12.22
CA VAL A 198 25.33 -12.67 11.49
C VAL A 198 25.23 -11.83 10.22
N LEU A 199 25.77 -10.61 10.24
CA LEU A 199 25.80 -9.71 9.09
C LEU A 199 27.01 -9.93 8.15
N GLY A 200 27.77 -11.01 8.34
CA GLY A 200 29.00 -11.32 7.61
C GLY A 200 30.25 -10.82 8.34
N GLU A 201 31.41 -10.90 7.69
CA GLU A 201 32.71 -10.51 8.28
C GLU A 201 33.30 -9.25 7.62
N PHE A 202 33.12 -9.09 6.31
CA PHE A 202 33.79 -8.04 5.53
C PHE A 202 33.16 -6.66 5.67
N GLU A 203 31.84 -6.59 5.81
CA GLU A 203 31.08 -5.35 5.99
C GLU A 203 30.24 -5.42 7.27
N PRO A 204 29.95 -4.28 7.91
CA PRO A 204 30.59 -2.99 7.69
C PRO A 204 32.06 -2.96 8.21
N THR A 205 32.91 -2.19 7.54
CA THR A 205 34.31 -1.92 7.93
C THR A 205 34.40 -1.12 9.24
N PRO A 206 35.54 -1.15 9.95
CA PRO A 206 35.75 -0.34 11.16
C PRO A 206 35.47 1.16 11.00
N LEU A 207 35.71 1.72 9.79
CA LEU A 207 35.43 3.13 9.49
C LEU A 207 33.92 3.42 9.44
N GLN A 208 33.12 2.50 8.90
CA GLN A 208 31.65 2.65 8.84
C GLN A 208 31.00 2.52 10.23
N VAL A 209 31.60 1.74 11.13
CA VAL A 209 31.06 1.51 12.49
C VAL A 209 31.80 2.26 13.60
N ARG A 210 32.77 3.11 13.24
CA ARG A 210 33.63 3.83 14.19
C ARG A 210 34.27 2.89 15.24
N GLY A 211 34.66 1.70 14.81
CA GLY A 211 35.25 0.66 15.66
C GLY A 211 34.28 -0.19 16.48
N ASP A 212 32.97 0.10 16.49
CA ASP A 212 31.99 -0.64 17.31
C ASP A 212 31.05 -1.50 16.46
N ARG A 213 31.61 -2.58 15.90
CA ARG A 213 30.87 -3.54 15.06
C ARG A 213 29.73 -4.23 15.82
N LYS A 214 29.99 -4.62 17.07
CA LYS A 214 29.02 -5.37 17.88
C LYS A 214 27.76 -4.55 18.10
N ARG A 215 27.90 -3.28 18.50
CA ARG A 215 26.76 -2.39 18.67
C ARG A 215 26.03 -2.12 17.35
N TYR A 216 26.76 -1.96 16.24
CA TYR A 216 26.14 -1.80 14.93
C TYR A 216 25.22 -2.99 14.60
N GLU A 217 25.72 -4.20 14.80
CA GLU A 217 24.99 -5.43 14.49
C GLU A 217 23.77 -5.62 15.40
N GLU A 218 23.91 -5.34 16.70
CA GLU A 218 22.78 -5.33 17.64
C GLU A 218 21.69 -4.34 17.22
N ILE A 219 22.07 -3.12 16.83
CA ILE A 219 21.13 -2.09 16.35
C ILE A 219 20.46 -2.53 15.05
N TYR A 220 21.24 -3.06 14.10
CA TYR A 220 20.71 -3.49 12.81
C TYR A 220 19.69 -4.62 12.97
N LEU A 221 20.04 -5.67 13.72
CA LEU A 221 19.17 -6.82 13.95
C LEU A 221 17.91 -6.42 14.74
N ARG A 222 18.06 -5.51 15.72
CA ARG A 222 16.92 -4.94 16.44
C ARG A 222 16.00 -4.16 15.49
N ASN A 223 16.54 -3.27 14.67
CA ASN A 223 15.74 -2.49 13.71
C ASN A 223 15.06 -3.39 12.68
N LEU A 224 15.73 -4.44 12.20
CA LEU A 224 15.15 -5.43 11.29
C LEU A 224 13.90 -6.09 11.90
N ARG A 225 13.98 -6.45 13.19
CA ARG A 225 12.88 -7.04 13.94
C ARG A 225 11.78 -6.04 14.27
N GLU A 226 12.13 -4.88 14.80
CA GLU A 226 11.16 -3.86 15.27
C GLU A 226 10.45 -3.13 14.13
N THR A 227 11.16 -2.86 13.02
CA THR A 227 10.61 -2.10 11.88
C THR A 227 9.94 -3.01 10.86
N PHE A 228 10.58 -4.12 10.48
CA PHE A 228 10.09 -4.99 9.41
C PHE A 228 9.44 -6.28 9.92
N GLY A 229 9.49 -6.56 11.22
CA GLY A 229 8.99 -7.81 11.79
C GLY A 229 9.77 -9.04 11.32
N MET A 230 10.98 -8.86 10.80
CA MET A 230 11.82 -9.92 10.22
C MET A 230 12.92 -10.32 11.19
N GLU A 231 13.29 -11.60 11.18
CA GLU A 231 14.35 -12.14 12.02
C GLU A 231 15.41 -12.89 11.20
N LEU A 232 16.68 -12.65 11.52
CA LEU A 232 17.78 -13.52 11.11
C LEU A 232 18.04 -14.53 12.24
N VAL A 233 17.87 -15.81 11.96
CA VAL A 233 18.11 -16.89 12.91
C VAL A 233 19.46 -17.49 12.59
N ALA A 234 20.47 -17.19 13.40
CA ALA A 234 21.81 -17.70 13.19
C ALA A 234 22.00 -19.08 13.85
N ILE A 235 22.60 -20.03 13.12
CA ILE A 235 23.08 -21.30 13.66
C ILE A 235 24.53 -21.55 13.24
N PRO A 236 25.33 -22.25 14.07
CA PRO A 236 26.68 -22.67 13.70
C PRO A 236 26.67 -23.65 12.52
N GLN A 237 27.74 -23.65 11.71
CA GLN A 237 27.86 -24.59 10.58
C GLN A 237 27.87 -26.04 11.05
N ARG A 238 28.53 -26.30 12.19
CA ARG A 238 28.56 -27.62 12.81
C ARG A 238 27.17 -28.16 13.10
N GLU A 239 26.26 -27.32 13.59
CA GLU A 239 24.89 -27.74 13.89
C GLU A 239 24.15 -28.17 12.62
N MET A 240 24.30 -27.43 11.52
CA MET A 240 23.75 -27.83 10.22
C MET A 240 24.29 -29.20 9.78
N VAL A 241 25.60 -29.41 9.85
CA VAL A 241 26.24 -30.69 9.46
C VAL A 241 25.74 -31.85 10.33
N GLU A 242 25.62 -31.66 11.64
CA GLU A 242 25.09 -32.68 12.54
C GLU A 242 23.62 -33.03 12.24
N ARG A 243 22.79 -32.04 11.88
CA ARG A 243 21.41 -32.27 11.43
C ARG A 243 21.36 -33.00 10.09
N MET A 244 22.23 -32.65 9.14
CA MET A 244 22.33 -33.33 7.84
C MET A 244 22.68 -34.82 8.00
N LYS A 245 23.61 -35.16 8.89
CA LYS A 245 24.00 -36.56 9.16
C LYS A 245 22.87 -37.42 9.72
N LYS A 246 21.85 -36.80 10.34
CA LYS A 246 20.67 -37.48 10.89
C LYS A 246 19.51 -37.57 9.89
N ALA A 247 19.67 -37.05 8.68
CA ALA A 247 18.63 -37.07 7.67
C ALA A 247 18.40 -38.50 7.14
N ASP A 248 17.14 -38.80 6.78
CA ASP A 248 16.74 -40.08 6.19
C ASP A 248 17.35 -40.26 4.79
N GLU A 249 18.19 -41.28 4.64
CA GLU A 249 18.90 -41.58 3.40
C GLU A 249 17.95 -42.01 2.26
N GLU A 250 16.87 -42.75 2.57
CA GLU A 250 15.88 -43.14 1.56
C GLU A 250 15.13 -41.91 1.04
N LYS A 251 14.75 -41.01 1.94
CA LYS A 251 14.13 -39.74 1.54
C LYS A 251 15.09 -38.91 0.69
N ALA A 252 16.36 -38.85 1.06
CA ALA A 252 17.39 -38.15 0.27
C ALA A 252 17.53 -38.75 -1.14
N ARG A 253 17.58 -40.08 -1.26
CA ARG A 253 17.61 -40.77 -2.57
C ARG A 253 16.39 -40.47 -3.43
N ARG A 254 15.19 -40.42 -2.85
CA ARG A 254 13.96 -40.05 -3.58
C ARG A 254 14.03 -38.63 -4.14
N VAL A 255 14.49 -37.66 -3.33
CA VAL A 255 14.66 -36.27 -3.77
C VAL A 255 15.73 -36.18 -4.87
N ALA A 256 16.85 -36.86 -4.72
CA ALA A 256 17.92 -36.88 -5.73
C ALA A 256 17.43 -37.46 -7.08
N ARG A 257 16.68 -38.57 -7.06
CA ARG A 257 16.06 -39.12 -8.28
C ARG A 257 15.12 -38.12 -8.94
N LYS A 258 14.23 -37.49 -8.15
CA LYS A 258 13.34 -36.43 -8.64
C LYS A 258 14.11 -35.32 -9.37
N TRP A 259 15.21 -34.82 -8.80
CA TRP A 259 16.03 -33.79 -9.45
C TRP A 259 16.68 -34.28 -10.75
N ILE A 260 17.16 -35.54 -10.80
CA ILE A 260 17.71 -36.13 -12.02
C ILE A 260 16.64 -36.21 -13.11
N ASP A 261 15.45 -36.71 -12.77
CA ASP A 261 14.34 -36.86 -13.71
C ASP A 261 13.85 -35.51 -14.23
N GLU A 262 13.71 -34.51 -13.35
CA GLU A 262 13.28 -33.15 -13.71
C GLU A 262 14.35 -32.38 -14.51
N SER A 263 15.64 -32.62 -14.26
CA SER A 263 16.74 -31.98 -14.99
C SER A 263 16.99 -32.58 -16.37
N ALA A 264 16.65 -33.86 -16.59
CA ALA A 264 16.83 -34.54 -17.87
C ALA A 264 16.01 -33.92 -19.04
N GLY A 265 15.01 -33.09 -18.73
CA GLY A 265 14.20 -32.35 -19.71
C GLY A 265 14.63 -30.91 -19.97
N ILE A 266 15.63 -30.38 -19.25
CA ILE A 266 16.14 -29.02 -19.46
C ILE A 266 17.24 -29.09 -20.52
N ARG A 267 16.88 -28.79 -21.78
CA ARG A 267 17.82 -28.53 -22.88
C ARG A 267 18.05 -27.04 -23.07
#